data_AF-A0A852BKX9-F1
#
_entry.id   AF-A0A852BKX9-F1
#
_cell.length_a   1.000
_cell.length_b   1.000
_cell.length_c   1.000
_cell.angle_alpha   90.00
_cell.angle_beta   90.00
_cell.angle_gamma   90.00
#
_symmetry.space_group_name_H-M   'P 1'
#
loop_
_entity.id
_entity.type
_entity.pdbx_description
1 polymer ?
#
loop_
_entity_poly.entity_id
_entity_poly.type
_entity_poly.pdbx_seq_one_letter_code
_entity_poly.pdbx_strand_id
1 'polypeptide(L)'
;EYSCEYGSLKFYALCGVGGVLSCGLTHTGVVPLDLVKCRMQVDPQKYKSIFNGFSVTINEDGVRGLAKGWAPTFIGYSMQGLCKFGFYEVFKILYGNMLGEENAYLWRTSLYLAASASAEFFADIALAPMEAAKVRIQTQPGYANTLRQALPKMFAEEGIWA
;
A
#
# COMPACT_ATOMS: atom_id res chain seq x y z
N GLU A 1 -28.19 -16.38 2.69
CA GLU A 1 -27.17 -17.42 2.50
C GLU A 1 -25.81 -16.86 2.90
N TYR A 2 -25.06 -17.55 3.76
CA TYR A 2 -23.66 -17.20 4.01
C TYR A 2 -22.83 -17.66 2.82
N SER A 3 -22.24 -16.73 2.07
CA SER A 3 -21.48 -17.07 0.84
C SER A 3 -20.22 -17.91 1.12
N CYS A 4 -19.75 -17.97 2.38
CA CYS A 4 -18.68 -18.85 2.86
C CYS A 4 -18.82 -19.09 4.38
N GLU A 5 -18.28 -20.22 4.85
CA GLU A 5 -18.17 -20.55 6.27
C GLU A 5 -17.09 -19.67 6.95
N TYR A 6 -17.41 -19.11 8.11
CA TYR A 6 -16.52 -18.22 8.85
C TYR A 6 -15.27 -18.97 9.31
N GLY A 7 -14.08 -18.43 9.01
CA GLY A 7 -12.80 -19.08 9.30
C GLY A 7 -12.36 -20.16 8.31
N SER A 8 -13.12 -20.41 7.24
CA SER A 8 -12.69 -21.29 6.14
C SER A 8 -11.57 -20.67 5.31
N LEU A 9 -10.74 -21.51 4.67
CA LEU A 9 -9.72 -21.06 3.71
C LEU A 9 -10.34 -20.22 2.58
N LYS A 10 -11.58 -20.53 2.17
CA LYS A 10 -12.31 -19.74 1.17
C LYS A 10 -12.65 -18.34 1.68
N PHE A 11 -12.99 -18.19 2.96
CA PHE A 11 -13.26 -16.89 3.57
C PHE A 11 -12.01 -16.01 3.56
N TYR A 12 -10.87 -16.54 4.02
CA TYR A 12 -9.60 -15.80 4.00
C TYR A 12 -9.15 -15.42 2.59
N ALA A 13 -9.32 -16.32 1.61
CA ALA A 13 -8.99 -16.04 0.22
C ALA A 13 -9.88 -14.93 -0.36
N LEU A 14 -11.19 -14.94 -0.08
CA LEU A 14 -12.10 -13.89 -0.53
C LEU A 14 -11.78 -12.53 0.11
N CYS A 15 -11.46 -12.50 1.41
CA CYS A 15 -11.01 -11.29 2.09
C CYS A 15 -9.70 -10.75 1.51
N GLY A 16 -8.74 -11.64 1.23
CA GLY A 16 -7.46 -11.27 0.61
C GLY A 16 -7.63 -10.73 -0.81
N VAL A 17 -8.42 -11.40 -1.68
CA VAL A 17 -8.70 -10.94 -3.04
C VAL A 17 -9.50 -9.64 -3.05
N GLY A 18 -10.48 -9.51 -2.15
CA GLY A 18 -11.20 -8.25 -1.93
C GLY A 18 -10.25 -7.12 -1.51
N GLY A 19 -9.28 -7.43 -0.65
CA GLY A 19 -8.21 -6.52 -0.26
C GLY A 19 -7.33 -6.09 -1.43
N VAL A 20 -6.91 -7.03 -2.28
CA VAL A 20 -6.14 -6.74 -3.52
C VAL A 20 -6.88 -5.77 -4.42
N LEU A 21 -8.14 -6.09 -4.73
CA LEU A 21 -8.94 -5.28 -5.65
C LEU A 21 -9.24 -3.90 -5.06
N SER A 22 -9.61 -3.85 -3.78
CA SER A 22 -9.89 -2.59 -3.08
C SER A 22 -8.65 -1.71 -3.01
N CYS A 23 -7.57 -2.18 -2.38
CA CYS A 23 -6.36 -1.38 -2.17
C CYS A 23 -5.63 -1.09 -3.49
N GLY A 24 -5.47 -2.08 -4.36
CA GLY A 24 -4.77 -1.92 -5.63
C GLY A 24 -5.44 -0.88 -6.54
N LEU A 25 -6.77 -0.99 -6.75
CA LEU A 25 -7.48 -0.07 -7.64
C LEU A 25 -7.61 1.33 -7.05
N THR A 26 -7.96 1.44 -5.77
CA THR A 26 -8.11 2.75 -5.12
C THR A 26 -6.79 3.51 -5.09
N HIS A 27 -5.69 2.88 -4.66
CA HIS A 27 -4.38 3.52 -4.64
C HIS A 27 -3.88 3.87 -6.04
N THR A 28 -4.12 3.01 -7.03
CA THR A 28 -3.75 3.32 -8.43
C THR A 28 -4.54 4.52 -8.96
N GLY A 29 -5.82 4.64 -8.62
CA GLY A 29 -6.67 5.78 -9.00
C GLY A 29 -6.20 7.11 -8.40
N VAL A 30 -5.62 7.09 -7.19
CA VAL A 30 -5.12 8.30 -6.52
C VAL A 30 -3.63 8.59 -6.79
N VAL A 31 -2.94 7.78 -7.60
CA VAL A 31 -1.52 8.01 -8.00
C VAL A 31 -1.25 9.46 -8.45
N PRO A 32 -2.10 10.12 -9.25
CA PRO A 32 -1.86 11.50 -9.66
C PRO A 32 -1.82 12.48 -8.47
N LEU A 33 -2.70 12.28 -7.49
CA LEU A 33 -2.75 13.09 -6.27
C LEU A 33 -1.54 12.80 -5.37
N ASP A 34 -1.20 11.52 -5.20
CA ASP A 34 -0.03 11.10 -4.41
C ASP A 34 1.27 11.64 -5.01
N LEU A 35 1.40 11.64 -6.33
CA LEU A 35 2.56 12.19 -7.03
C LEU A 35 2.72 13.69 -6.75
N VAL A 36 1.64 14.46 -6.88
CA VAL A 36 1.66 15.91 -6.57
C VAL A 36 2.01 16.13 -5.10
N LYS A 37 1.41 15.36 -4.19
CA LYS A 37 1.70 15.41 -2.75
C LYS A 37 3.18 15.10 -2.44
N CYS A 38 3.76 14.08 -3.06
CA CYS A 38 5.17 13.72 -2.86
C CYS A 38 6.10 14.82 -3.40
N ARG A 39 5.80 15.40 -4.57
CA ARG A 39 6.57 16.52 -5.13
C ARG A 39 6.50 17.77 -4.28
N MET A 40 5.32 18.09 -3.73
CA MET A 40 5.13 19.17 -2.77
C MET A 40 5.94 18.99 -1.49
N GLN A 41 6.04 17.76 -0.98
CA GLN A 41 6.82 17.48 0.22
C GLN A 41 8.33 17.59 -0.01
N VAL A 42 8.81 17.28 -1.23
CA VAL A 42 10.24 17.35 -1.57
C VAL A 42 10.67 18.76 -1.98
N ASP A 43 9.85 19.48 -2.75
CA ASP A 43 10.13 20.85 -3.19
C ASP A 43 8.91 21.77 -2.99
N PRO A 44 8.70 22.27 -1.75
CA PRO A 44 7.58 23.15 -1.43
C PRO A 44 7.70 24.55 -2.06
N GLN A 45 8.90 24.94 -2.51
CA GLN A 45 9.13 26.24 -3.17
C GLN A 45 8.57 26.22 -4.59
N LYS A 46 8.80 25.11 -5.31
CA LYS A 46 8.33 24.88 -6.68
C LYS A 46 6.85 24.49 -6.74
N TYR A 47 6.39 23.64 -5.81
CA TYR A 47 5.01 23.12 -5.78
C TYR A 47 4.23 23.75 -4.61
N LYS A 48 3.67 24.94 -4.82
CA LYS A 48 3.06 25.76 -3.74
C LYS A 48 1.66 25.32 -3.32
N SER A 49 0.92 24.65 -4.20
CA SER A 49 -0.43 24.16 -3.96
C SER A 49 -0.74 22.96 -4.83
N ILE A 50 -1.78 22.19 -4.50
CA ILE A 50 -2.16 20.99 -5.25
C ILE A 50 -2.47 21.34 -6.72
N PHE A 51 -3.30 22.36 -6.97
CA PHE A 51 -3.63 22.80 -8.32
C PHE A 51 -2.42 23.32 -9.09
N ASN A 52 -1.56 24.11 -8.42
CA ASN A 52 -0.31 24.56 -9.02
C ASN A 52 0.60 23.37 -9.35
N GLY A 53 0.65 22.35 -8.49
CA GLY A 53 1.50 21.19 -8.70
C GLY A 53 1.01 20.26 -9.81
N PHE A 54 -0.29 20.15 -10.02
CA PHE A 54 -0.84 19.54 -11.24
C PHE A 54 -0.42 20.33 -12.49
N SER A 55 -0.61 21.65 -12.50
CA SER A 55 -0.25 22.49 -13.66
C SER A 55 1.26 22.43 -13.98
N VAL A 56 2.11 22.54 -12.96
CA VAL A 56 3.58 22.44 -13.14
C VAL A 56 3.96 21.05 -13.65
N THR A 57 3.40 19.98 -13.08
CA THR A 57 3.69 18.61 -13.52
C THR A 57 3.24 18.36 -14.97
N ILE A 58 2.06 18.84 -15.37
CA ILE A 58 1.58 18.70 -16.74
C ILE A 58 2.45 19.48 -17.72
N ASN A 59 2.93 20.67 -17.34
CA ASN A 59 3.80 21.48 -18.18
C ASN A 59 5.21 20.88 -18.33
N GLU A 60 5.75 20.24 -17.29
CA GLU A 60 7.11 19.69 -17.31
C GLU A 60 7.19 18.24 -17.82
N ASP A 61 6.32 17.36 -17.33
CA ASP A 61 6.36 15.91 -17.63
C ASP A 61 5.20 15.44 -18.52
N GLY A 62 4.26 16.34 -18.86
CA GLY A 62 3.05 16.00 -19.60
C GLY A 62 2.01 15.24 -18.79
N VAL A 63 0.86 14.96 -19.41
CA VAL A 63 -0.27 14.24 -18.79
C VAL A 63 0.12 12.80 -18.38
N ARG A 64 1.03 12.17 -19.13
CA ARG A 64 1.55 10.84 -18.78
C ARG A 64 2.47 10.86 -17.55
N GLY A 65 3.06 12.01 -17.23
CA GLY A 65 3.86 12.22 -16.02
C GLY A 65 3.06 12.07 -14.73
N LEU A 66 1.74 12.31 -14.77
CA LEU A 66 0.85 12.15 -13.61
C LEU A 66 0.66 10.70 -13.18
N ALA A 67 0.85 9.73 -14.09
CA ALA A 67 0.76 8.31 -13.78
C ALA A 67 2.12 7.71 -13.37
N LYS A 68 3.15 8.53 -13.14
CA LYS A 68 4.49 8.02 -12.83
C LYS A 68 4.49 7.30 -11.48
N GLY A 69 5.01 6.07 -11.48
CA GLY A 69 4.97 5.20 -10.29
C GLY A 69 3.68 4.40 -10.11
N TRP A 70 2.75 4.37 -11.07
CA TRP A 70 1.52 3.58 -10.96
C TRP A 70 1.78 2.08 -10.72
N ALA A 71 2.81 1.51 -11.36
CA ALA A 71 3.15 0.09 -11.24
C ALA A 71 3.61 -0.32 -9.84
N PRO A 72 4.59 0.36 -9.19
CA PRO A 72 4.93 0.08 -7.79
C PRO A 72 3.73 0.27 -6.86
N THR A 73 2.92 1.32 -7.07
CA THR A 73 1.71 1.54 -6.27
C THR A 73 0.74 0.38 -6.40
N PHE A 74 0.37 -0.01 -7.62
CA PHE A 74 -0.58 -1.10 -7.83
C PHE A 74 -0.10 -2.40 -7.18
N ILE A 75 1.15 -2.80 -7.44
CA ILE A 75 1.70 -4.06 -6.95
C ILE A 75 1.88 -4.02 -5.43
N GLY A 76 2.49 -2.95 -4.90
CA GLY A 76 2.73 -2.78 -3.46
C GLY A 76 1.43 -2.80 -2.65
N TYR A 77 0.46 -1.96 -3.02
CA TYR A 77 -0.81 -1.88 -2.30
C TYR A 77 -1.72 -3.08 -2.56
N SER A 78 -1.57 -3.79 -3.68
CA SER A 78 -2.24 -5.08 -3.88
C SER A 78 -1.71 -6.13 -2.90
N MET A 79 -0.39 -6.25 -2.76
CA MET A 79 0.23 -7.18 -1.80
C MET A 79 -0.10 -6.79 -0.36
N GLN A 80 -0.06 -5.49 -0.03
CA GLN A 80 -0.47 -4.99 1.27
C GLN A 80 -1.93 -5.33 1.56
N GLY A 81 -2.83 -5.08 0.60
CA GLY A 81 -4.26 -5.40 0.73
C GLY A 81 -4.51 -6.89 0.94
N LEU A 82 -3.81 -7.76 0.19
CA LEU A 82 -3.87 -9.20 0.36
C LEU A 82 -3.49 -9.62 1.79
N CYS A 83 -2.33 -9.18 2.25
CA CYS A 83 -1.79 -9.54 3.56
C CYS A 83 -2.62 -8.94 4.69
N LYS A 84 -2.98 -7.66 4.59
CA LYS A 84 -3.75 -6.96 5.62
C LYS A 84 -5.11 -7.59 5.80
N PHE A 85 -5.93 -7.69 4.75
CA PHE A 85 -7.29 -8.24 4.88
C PHE A 85 -7.32 -9.76 5.07
N GLY A 86 -6.37 -10.49 4.48
CA GLY A 86 -6.25 -11.93 4.69
C GLY A 86 -5.81 -12.27 6.12
N PHE A 87 -4.67 -11.73 6.57
CA PHE A 87 -4.14 -12.03 7.89
C PHE A 87 -4.94 -11.41 9.03
N TYR A 88 -5.59 -10.27 8.81
CA TYR A 88 -6.45 -9.66 9.83
C TYR A 88 -7.55 -10.64 10.29
N GLU A 89 -8.18 -11.36 9.37
CA GLU A 89 -9.17 -12.37 9.72
C GLU A 89 -8.55 -13.58 10.45
N VAL A 90 -7.37 -14.02 10.01
CA VAL A 90 -6.63 -15.13 10.66
C VAL A 90 -6.28 -14.77 12.10
N PHE A 91 -5.69 -13.59 12.32
CA PHE A 91 -5.29 -13.15 13.66
C PHE A 91 -6.50 -12.87 14.57
N LYS A 92 -7.61 -12.35 14.03
CA LYS A 92 -8.85 -12.19 14.81
C LYS A 92 -9.37 -13.53 15.33
N ILE A 93 -9.42 -14.55 14.48
CA ILE A 93 -9.91 -15.88 14.88
C ILE A 93 -8.92 -16.54 15.84
N LEU A 94 -7.62 -16.42 15.59
CA LEU A 94 -6.58 -16.96 16.46
C LEU A 94 -6.62 -16.33 17.86
N TYR A 95 -6.64 -15.00 17.96
CA TYR A 95 -6.72 -14.30 19.24
C TYR A 95 -8.08 -14.49 19.93
N GLY A 96 -9.17 -14.55 19.17
CA GLY A 96 -10.51 -14.84 19.69
C GLY A 96 -10.58 -16.21 20.36
N ASN A 97 -10.04 -17.23 19.70
CA ASN A 97 -9.99 -18.59 20.24
C ASN A 97 -9.08 -18.70 21.48
N MET A 98 -8.00 -17.92 21.54
CA MET A 98 -7.09 -17.90 22.70
C MET A 98 -7.69 -17.21 23.94
N LEU A 99 -8.50 -16.16 23.76
CA LEU A 99 -9.09 -15.39 24.85
C LEU A 99 -10.39 -16.01 25.39
N GLY A 100 -11.09 -16.79 24.57
CA GLY A 100 -12.43 -17.33 24.86
C GLY A 100 -13.54 -16.31 24.57
N GLU A 101 -14.77 -16.79 24.31
CA GLU A 101 -15.87 -15.96 23.79
C GLU A 101 -16.20 -14.74 24.67
N GLU A 102 -16.19 -14.91 25.99
CA GLU A 102 -16.54 -13.86 26.95
C GLU A 102 -15.48 -12.75 27.00
N ASN A 103 -14.21 -13.11 27.05
CA ASN A 103 -13.11 -12.12 27.05
C ASN A 103 -12.88 -11.51 25.67
N ALA A 104 -13.11 -12.26 24.59
CA ALA A 104 -13.04 -11.73 23.23
C ALA A 104 -14.09 -10.64 23.01
N TYR A 105 -15.28 -10.76 23.62
CA TYR A 105 -16.30 -9.71 23.59
C TYR A 105 -15.91 -8.50 24.45
N LEU A 106 -15.45 -8.73 25.68
CA LEU A 106 -15.02 -7.67 26.60
C LEU A 106 -13.83 -6.86 26.06
N TRP A 107 -12.83 -7.54 25.50
CA TRP A 107 -11.58 -6.94 25.00
C TRP A 107 -11.54 -6.79 23.48
N ARG A 108 -12.71 -6.78 22.82
CA ARG A 108 -12.82 -6.74 21.35
C ARG A 108 -11.97 -5.67 20.69
N THR A 109 -11.87 -4.49 21.30
CA THR A 109 -11.09 -3.37 20.75
C THR A 109 -9.60 -3.68 20.74
N SER A 110 -9.06 -4.18 21.87
CA SER A 110 -7.66 -4.55 22.00
C SER A 110 -7.32 -5.75 21.11
N LEU A 111 -8.25 -6.70 20.98
CA LEU A 111 -8.11 -7.86 20.10
C LEU A 111 -8.03 -7.43 18.63
N TYR A 112 -8.95 -6.59 18.16
CA TYR A 112 -8.91 -6.08 16.79
C TYR A 112 -7.68 -5.23 16.51
N LEU A 113 -7.23 -4.44 17.49
CA LEU A 113 -5.99 -3.68 17.39
C LEU A 113 -4.77 -4.61 17.23
N ALA A 114 -4.64 -5.63 18.09
CA ALA A 114 -3.56 -6.60 18.03
C ALA A 114 -3.57 -7.40 16.73
N ALA A 115 -4.76 -7.79 16.26
CA ALA A 115 -4.93 -8.48 14.99
C ALA A 115 -4.55 -7.60 13.79
N SER A 116 -4.94 -6.32 13.79
CA SER A 116 -4.54 -5.37 12.75
C SER A 116 -3.03 -5.16 12.75
N ALA A 117 -2.44 -4.86 13.91
CA ALA A 117 -1.00 -4.61 14.02
C ALA A 117 -0.16 -5.80 13.54
N SER A 118 -0.58 -7.02 13.89
CA SER A 118 0.10 -8.24 13.45
C SER A 118 -0.05 -8.46 11.94
N ALA A 119 -1.23 -8.22 11.37
CA ALA A 119 -1.44 -8.29 9.93
C ALA A 119 -0.63 -7.23 9.17
N GLU A 120 -0.58 -6.00 9.68
CA GLU A 120 0.14 -4.87 9.10
C GLU A 120 1.65 -5.12 9.08
N PHE A 121 2.21 -5.72 10.13
CA PHE A 121 3.63 -6.08 10.17
C PHE A 121 4.06 -6.93 8.96
N PHE A 122 3.29 -7.98 8.64
CA PHE A 122 3.58 -8.83 7.47
C PHE A 122 3.27 -8.14 6.14
N ALA A 123 2.25 -7.29 6.10
CA ALA A 123 1.91 -6.51 4.93
C ALA A 123 3.02 -5.50 4.56
N ASP A 124 3.62 -4.86 5.56
CA ASP A 124 4.65 -3.84 5.38
C ASP A 124 5.97 -4.41 4.88
N ILE A 125 6.30 -5.67 5.21
CA ILE A 125 7.46 -6.37 4.62
C ILE A 125 7.35 -6.43 3.09
N ALA A 126 6.14 -6.62 2.56
CA ALA A 126 5.91 -6.65 1.12
C ALA A 126 5.75 -5.23 0.51
N LEU A 127 5.17 -4.29 1.26
CA LEU A 127 4.89 -2.93 0.79
C LEU A 127 6.14 -2.03 0.79
N ALA A 128 6.97 -2.09 1.84
CA ALA A 128 8.10 -1.18 2.04
C ALA A 128 9.02 -1.04 0.82
N PRO A 129 9.53 -2.12 0.18
CA PRO A 129 10.39 -1.97 -0.99
C PRO A 129 9.66 -1.35 -2.20
N MET A 130 8.36 -1.61 -2.36
CA MET A 130 7.56 -1.04 -3.44
C MET A 130 7.28 0.45 -3.20
N GLU A 131 7.05 0.85 -1.96
CA GLU A 131 6.84 2.25 -1.58
C GLU A 131 8.14 3.05 -1.73
N ALA A 132 9.28 2.49 -1.31
CA ALA A 132 10.59 3.10 -1.54
C ALA A 132 10.83 3.34 -3.04
N ALA A 133 10.57 2.33 -3.89
CA ALA A 133 10.66 2.48 -5.35
C ALA A 133 9.68 3.53 -5.90
N LYS A 134 8.44 3.59 -5.39
CA LYS A 134 7.45 4.61 -5.77
C LYS A 134 7.98 6.02 -5.48
N VAL A 135 8.43 6.27 -4.26
CA VAL A 135 8.88 7.60 -3.82
C VAL A 135 10.06 8.07 -4.68
N ARG A 136 11.05 7.20 -4.94
CA ARG A 136 12.19 7.54 -5.81
C ARG A 136 11.75 7.90 -7.23
N ILE A 137 10.88 7.10 -7.83
CA ILE A 137 10.34 7.33 -9.19
C ILE A 137 9.53 8.66 -9.27
N GLN A 138 8.80 9.01 -8.21
CA GLN A 138 7.93 10.20 -8.19
C GLN A 138 8.66 11.50 -7.87
N THR A 139 9.71 11.42 -7.04
CA THR A 139 10.40 12.60 -6.50
C THR A 139 11.73 12.92 -7.17
N GLN A 140 12.42 11.93 -7.77
CA GLN A 140 13.72 12.15 -8.40
C GLN A 140 13.61 12.24 -9.92
N PRO A 141 13.80 13.44 -10.52
CA PRO A 141 13.84 13.59 -11.97
C PRO A 141 14.98 12.77 -12.56
N GLY A 142 14.71 11.99 -13.62
CA GLY A 142 15.73 11.20 -14.32
C GLY A 142 16.16 9.88 -13.64
N TYR A 143 15.61 9.52 -12.48
CA TYR A 143 16.04 8.30 -11.76
C TYR A 143 15.66 7.01 -12.48
N ALA A 144 14.36 6.77 -12.65
CA ALA A 144 13.78 5.66 -13.39
C ALA A 144 12.31 5.98 -13.72
N ASN A 145 11.81 5.48 -14.85
CA ASN A 145 10.40 5.67 -15.24
C ASN A 145 9.54 4.42 -14.98
N THR A 146 10.17 3.29 -14.65
CA THR A 146 9.49 2.00 -14.47
C THR A 146 10.02 1.25 -13.27
N LEU A 147 9.18 0.40 -12.67
CA LEU A 147 9.54 -0.45 -11.54
C LEU A 147 10.74 -1.36 -11.86
N ARG A 148 10.77 -1.92 -13.07
CA ARG A 148 11.85 -2.81 -13.54
C ARG A 148 13.21 -2.14 -13.65
N GLN A 149 13.23 -0.81 -13.76
CA GLN A 149 14.47 -0.03 -13.75
C GLN A 149 14.81 0.47 -12.35
N ALA A 150 13.80 0.87 -11.58
CA ALA A 150 13.98 1.43 -10.24
C ALA A 150 14.50 0.41 -9.22
N LEU A 151 13.86 -0.76 -9.12
CA LEU A 151 14.24 -1.78 -8.12
C LEU A 151 15.69 -2.28 -8.26
N PRO A 152 16.17 -2.73 -9.44
CA PRO A 152 17.55 -3.19 -9.54
C PRO A 152 18.56 -2.05 -9.39
N LYS A 153 18.20 -0.82 -9.77
CA LYS A 153 19.06 0.36 -9.58
C LYS A 153 19.19 0.72 -8.09
N MET A 154 18.07 0.75 -7.37
CA MET A 154 18.07 0.95 -5.91
C MET A 154 18.88 -0.13 -5.20
N PHE A 155 18.68 -1.40 -5.58
CA PHE A 155 19.44 -2.50 -5.00
C PHE A 155 20.94 -2.41 -5.31
N ALA A 156 21.33 -1.93 -6.49
CA ALA A 156 22.73 -1.72 -6.83
C ALA A 156 23.37 -0.52 -6.09
N GLU A 157 22.60 0.52 -5.78
CA GLU A 157 23.08 1.73 -5.10
C GLU A 157 23.13 1.56 -3.56
N GLU A 158 22.09 0.99 -2.95
CA GLU A 158 21.88 0.99 -1.50
C GLU A 158 21.71 -0.44 -0.91
N GLY A 159 21.60 -1.47 -1.75
CA GLY A 159 21.47 -2.86 -1.32
C GLY A 159 20.10 -3.19 -0.72
N ILE A 160 20.09 -4.01 0.34
CA ILE A 160 18.88 -4.45 1.06
C ILE A 160 18.32 -3.33 1.97
N TRP A 161 19.12 -2.30 2.24
CA TRP A 161 18.75 -1.18 3.11
C TRP A 161 18.08 0.00 2.37
N ALA A 162 17.82 -0.17 1.08
CA ALA A 162 17.23 0.81 0.17
C ALA A 162 15.73 1.08 0.43
#